data_AF-A0A1X7ARW4-F1
#
_entry.id   AF-A0A1X7ARW4-F1
#
_cell.length_a   1.000
_cell.length_b   1.000
_cell.length_c   1.000
_cell.angle_alpha   90.00
_cell.angle_beta   90.00
_cell.angle_gamma   90.00
#
_symmetry.space_group_name_H-M   'P 1'
#
loop_
_entity.id
_entity.type
_entity.pdbx_description
1 polymer ?
#
loop_
_entity_poly.entity_id
_entity_poly.type
_entity_poly.pdbx_seq_one_letter_code
_entity_poly.pdbx_strand_id
1 'polypeptide(L)'
;MFLGIFTGIEVLFFLLGVMTTLALGSLIWLKLSHGIKPGQLALFGIGLLVIIAGIAWSVSSVLEGEPQAGSMGMMVIILPGLVLSAIGGRQIFSAMR
;
A
#
# COMPACT_ATOMS: atom_id res chain seq x y z
N MET A 1 1.78 1.30 30.41
CA MET A 1 2.11 2.73 30.17
C MET A 1 3.20 2.84 29.09
N PHE A 2 2.90 2.46 27.84
CA PHE A 2 3.78 2.65 26.67
C PHE A 2 3.12 3.55 25.59
N LEU A 3 1.94 4.11 25.91
CA LEU A 3 1.06 4.83 24.97
C LEU A 3 1.07 6.36 25.16
N GLY A 4 1.98 6.91 25.98
CA GLY A 4 2.04 8.35 26.26
C GLY A 4 2.83 9.18 25.23
N ILE A 5 3.48 8.54 24.26
CA ILE A 5 4.34 9.21 23.25
C ILE A 5 3.69 9.22 21.86
N PHE A 6 2.66 8.41 21.64
CA PHE A 6 2.03 8.23 20.32
C PHE A 6 0.66 8.90 20.31
N THR A 7 0.57 10.07 19.67
CA THR A 7 -0.67 10.84 19.46
C THR A 7 -1.55 10.28 18.33
N GLY A 8 -1.05 9.28 17.61
CA GLY A 8 -1.77 8.52 16.58
C GLY A 8 -1.11 8.67 15.20
N ILE A 9 -0.60 9.86 14.90
CA ILE A 9 0.11 10.13 13.65
C ILE A 9 1.46 9.40 13.56
N GLU A 10 2.16 9.23 14.69
CA GLU A 10 3.43 8.52 14.75
C GLU A 10 3.22 7.01 14.59
N VAL A 11 2.09 6.48 15.07
CA VAL A 11 1.67 5.09 14.82
C VAL A 11 1.37 4.89 13.33
N LEU A 12 0.68 5.86 12.70
CA LEU A 12 0.43 5.83 11.26
C LEU A 12 1.74 5.77 10.48
N PHE A 13 2.69 6.67 10.73
CA PHE A 13 3.98 6.66 10.02
C PHE A 13 4.78 5.38 10.25
N PHE A 14 4.78 4.85 11.48
CA PHE A 14 5.41 3.56 11.75
C PHE A 14 4.78 2.43 10.93
N LEU A 15 3.44 2.34 10.89
CA LEU A 15 2.74 1.33 10.10
C LEU A 15 2.96 1.50 8.60
N LEU A 16 2.95 2.74 8.08
CA LEU A 16 3.26 3.02 6.67
C LEU A 16 4.67 2.56 6.30
N GLY A 17 5.64 2.78 7.19
CA GLY A 17 7.01 2.28 7.04
C GLY A 17 7.05 0.76 6.94
N VAL A 18 6.42 0.05 7.89
CA VAL A 18 6.34 -1.42 7.89
C VAL A 18 5.67 -1.95 6.63
N MET A 19 4.52 -1.39 6.23
CA MET A 19 3.80 -1.80 5.01
C MET A 19 4.64 -1.57 3.75
N THR A 20 5.36 -0.46 3.67
CA THR A 20 6.24 -0.16 2.54
C THR A 20 7.40 -1.16 2.47
N THR A 21 8.03 -1.47 3.60
CA THR A 21 9.11 -2.47 3.66
C THR A 21 8.61 -3.85 3.25
N LEU A 22 7.43 -4.27 3.73
CA LEU A 22 6.83 -5.54 3.34
C LEU A 22 6.46 -5.56 1.85
N ALA A 23 5.88 -4.47 1.32
CA ALA A 23 5.54 -4.35 -0.08
C ALA A 23 6.79 -4.49 -0.96
N LEU A 24 7.83 -3.70 -0.73
CA LEU A 24 9.07 -3.77 -1.49
C LEU A 24 9.78 -5.12 -1.31
N GLY A 25 9.84 -5.64 -0.08
CA GLY A 25 10.41 -6.95 0.22
C GLY A 25 9.71 -8.07 -0.56
N SER A 26 8.37 -8.04 -0.65
CA SER A 26 7.60 -9.01 -1.42
C SER A 26 7.86 -8.93 -2.93
N LEU A 27 8.01 -7.72 -3.48
CA LEU A 27 8.34 -7.53 -4.91
C LEU A 27 9.74 -8.04 -5.24
N ILE A 28 10.72 -7.75 -4.37
CA ILE A 28 12.09 -8.24 -4.51
C ILE A 28 12.11 -9.76 -4.41
N TRP A 29 11.43 -10.32 -3.41
CA TRP A 29 11.32 -11.77 -3.25
C TRP A 29 10.68 -12.43 -4.48
N LEU A 30 9.57 -11.90 -5.01
CA LEU A 30 8.94 -12.40 -6.23
C LEU A 30 9.89 -12.34 -7.43
N LYS A 31 10.67 -11.25 -7.56
CA LYS A 31 11.67 -11.12 -8.62
C LYS A 31 12.75 -12.20 -8.55
N LEU A 32 13.28 -12.42 -7.34
CA LEU A 32 14.42 -13.32 -7.11
C LEU A 32 14.02 -14.79 -7.12
N SER A 33 12.85 -15.13 -6.57
CA SER A 33 12.40 -16.53 -6.44
C SER A 33 11.68 -17.07 -7.67
N HIS A 34 11.01 -16.22 -8.46
CA HIS A 34 10.15 -16.66 -9.57
C HIS A 34 10.51 -16.03 -10.92
N GLY A 35 11.57 -15.23 -11.00
CA GLY A 35 12.05 -14.67 -12.28
C GLY A 35 11.07 -13.70 -12.97
N ILE A 36 10.08 -13.18 -12.24
CA ILE A 36 8.99 -12.35 -12.79
C ILE A 36 9.54 -11.13 -13.55
N LYS A 37 8.89 -10.77 -14.66
CA LYS A 37 9.33 -9.63 -15.48
C LYS A 37 9.13 -8.31 -14.71
N PRO A 38 10.08 -7.35 -14.80
CA PRO A 38 9.98 -6.09 -14.08
C PRO A 38 8.69 -5.31 -14.37
N GLY A 39 8.18 -5.36 -15.61
CA GLY A 39 6.91 -4.69 -15.97
C GLY A 39 5.70 -5.22 -15.21
N GLN A 40 5.63 -6.54 -14.96
CA GLN A 40 4.54 -7.16 -14.19
C GLN A 40 4.63 -6.79 -12.71
N LEU A 41 5.85 -6.78 -12.17
CA LEU A 41 6.12 -6.33 -10.80
C LEU A 41 5.83 -4.84 -10.61
N ALA A 42 6.12 -4.01 -11.62
CA ALA A 42 5.87 -2.58 -11.58
C ALA A 42 4.38 -2.28 -11.44
N LEU A 43 3.52 -2.93 -12.22
CA LEU A 43 2.07 -2.73 -12.13
C LEU A 43 1.53 -3.13 -10.75
N PHE A 44 1.95 -4.29 -10.24
CA PHE A 44 1.55 -4.75 -8.92
C PHE A 44 2.06 -3.83 -7.81
N GLY A 45 3.33 -3.44 -7.89
CA GLY A 45 4.00 -2.57 -6.93
C GLY A 45 3.43 -1.15 -6.90
N ILE A 46 3.09 -0.57 -8.06
CA ILE A 46 2.38 0.71 -8.14
C ILE A 46 1.04 0.59 -7.41
N GLY A 47 0.27 -0.47 -7.64
CA GLY A 47 -0.99 -0.69 -6.93
C GLY A 47 -0.80 -0.74 -5.40
N LEU A 48 0.22 -1.47 -4.91
CA LEU A 48 0.52 -1.55 -3.48
C LEU A 48 0.90 -0.18 -2.89
N LEU A 49 1.75 0.58 -3.58
CA LEU A 49 2.18 1.91 -3.12
C LEU A 49 1.02 2.92 -3.15
N VAL A 50 0.13 2.84 -4.13
CA VAL A 50 -1.09 3.65 -4.19
C VAL A 50 -2.02 3.32 -3.03
N ILE A 51 -2.20 2.04 -2.68
CA ILE A 51 -2.99 1.64 -1.49
C ILE A 51 -2.36 2.22 -0.22
N ILE A 52 -1.04 2.08 -0.05
CA ILE A 52 -0.32 2.62 1.13
C ILE A 52 -0.48 4.15 1.21
N ALA A 53 -0.33 4.86 0.09
CA ALA A 53 -0.56 6.30 0.03
C ALA A 53 -2.03 6.67 0.35
N GLY A 54 -2.99 5.88 -0.11
CA GLY A 54 -4.39 6.05 0.23
C GLY A 54 -4.68 5.84 1.71
N ILE A 55 -4.06 4.85 2.36
CA ILE A 55 -4.16 4.67 3.82
C ILE A 55 -3.57 5.89 4.54
N ALA A 56 -2.40 6.36 4.10
CA ALA A 56 -1.77 7.56 4.68
C ALA A 56 -2.73 8.76 4.63
N TRP A 57 -3.30 9.04 3.44
CA TRP A 57 -4.27 10.11 3.23
C TRP A 57 -5.53 9.94 4.06
N SER A 58 -6.13 8.75 4.06
CA SER A 58 -7.41 8.50 4.71
C SER A 58 -7.31 8.60 6.22
N VAL A 59 -6.25 8.04 6.82
CA VAL A 59 -6.05 8.11 8.27
C VAL A 59 -5.62 9.51 8.70
N SER A 60 -4.72 10.18 7.96
CA SER A 60 -4.32 11.56 8.31
C SER A 60 -5.51 12.52 8.26
N SER A 61 -6.37 12.40 7.25
CA SER A 61 -7.58 13.22 7.12
C SER A 61 -8.51 13.09 8.33
N VAL A 62 -8.66 11.87 8.87
CA VAL A 62 -9.46 11.65 10.09
C VAL A 62 -8.80 12.28 11.32
N LEU A 63 -7.47 12.15 11.45
CA LEU A 63 -6.70 12.76 12.54
C LEU A 63 -6.70 14.29 12.48
N GLU A 64 -6.82 14.86 11.29
CA GLU A 64 -6.91 16.31 11.05
C GLU A 64 -8.33 16.88 11.21
N GLY A 65 -9.33 16.03 11.46
CA GLY A 65 -10.72 16.46 11.66
C GLY A 65 -11.55 16.60 10.38
N GLU A 66 -11.06 16.07 9.25
CA GLU A 66 -11.68 16.13 7.91
C GLU A 66 -12.09 14.73 7.41
N PRO A 67 -13.04 14.04 8.07
CA PRO A 67 -13.40 12.65 7.75
C PRO A 67 -13.98 12.46 6.33
N GLN A 68 -14.57 13.51 5.74
CA GLN A 68 -15.04 13.50 4.36
C GLN A 68 -13.88 13.36 3.37
N ALA A 69 -12.77 14.06 3.60
CA ALA A 69 -11.54 13.90 2.80
C ALA A 69 -10.96 12.49 2.94
N GLY A 70 -11.06 11.90 4.14
CA GLY A 70 -10.66 10.52 4.38
C GLY A 70 -11.48 9.50 3.59
N SER A 71 -12.80 9.70 3.53
CA SER A 71 -13.72 8.89 2.73
C SER A 71 -13.44 8.97 1.23
N MET A 72 -13.11 10.18 0.74
CA MET A 72 -12.68 10.38 -0.65
C MET A 72 -11.36 9.67 -0.96
N GLY A 73 -10.41 9.66 -0.01
CA GLY A 73 -9.16 8.90 -0.15
C GLY A 73 -9.39 7.39 -0.38
N MET A 74 -10.36 6.79 0.31
CA MET A 74 -10.72 5.38 0.12
C MET A 74 -11.23 5.11 -1.31
N MET A 75 -12.08 6.01 -1.83
CA MET A 75 -12.73 5.84 -3.13
C MET A 75 -11.84 6.20 -4.32
N VAL A 76 -11.03 7.26 -4.19
CA VAL A 76 -10.29 7.85 -5.31
C VAL A 76 -8.82 7.41 -5.33
N ILE A 77 -8.28 6.94 -4.20
CA ILE A 77 -6.89 6.49 -4.12
C ILE A 77 -6.84 4.98 -3.90
N ILE A 78 -7.46 4.46 -2.83
CA ILE A 78 -7.35 3.03 -2.50
C ILE A 78 -8.03 2.15 -3.54
N LEU A 79 -9.24 2.48 -3.99
CA LEU A 79 -9.95 1.65 -4.97
C LEU A 79 -9.17 1.50 -6.30
N PRO A 80 -8.64 2.57 -6.93
CA PRO A 80 -7.73 2.41 -8.07
C PRO A 80 -6.49 1.58 -7.74
N GLY A 81 -5.90 1.79 -6.57
CA GLY A 81 -4.76 0.98 -6.09
C GLY A 81 -5.09 -0.52 -6.03
N LEU A 82 -6.27 -0.88 -5.50
CA LEU A 82 -6.76 -2.26 -5.46
C LEU A 82 -6.96 -2.84 -6.86
N VAL A 83 -7.51 -2.07 -7.80
CA VAL A 83 -7.67 -2.50 -9.19
C VAL A 83 -6.30 -2.79 -9.83
N LEU A 84 -5.34 -1.88 -9.68
CA LEU A 84 -3.98 -2.07 -10.20
C LEU A 84 -3.28 -3.28 -9.57
N SER A 85 -3.39 -3.44 -8.25
CA SER A 85 -2.85 -4.60 -7.53
C SER A 85 -3.54 -5.90 -7.95
N ALA A 86 -4.84 -5.92 -8.20
CA ALA A 86 -5.54 -7.11 -8.66
C ALA A 86 -5.10 -7.53 -10.08
N ILE A 87 -4.98 -6.57 -11.00
CA ILE A 87 -4.51 -6.82 -12.36
C ILE A 87 -3.04 -7.29 -12.35
N GLY A 88 -2.16 -6.57 -11.64
CA GLY A 88 -0.75 -6.92 -11.50
C GLY A 88 -0.56 -8.29 -10.82
N GLY A 89 -1.30 -8.54 -9.75
CA GLY A 89 -1.28 -9.82 -9.02
C GLY A 89 -1.71 -10.99 -9.89
N ARG A 90 -2.74 -10.82 -10.73
CA ARG A 90 -3.14 -11.82 -11.72
C ARG A 90 -2.03 -12.10 -12.74
N GLN A 91 -1.33 -11.08 -13.24
CA GLN A 91 -0.22 -11.26 -14.18
C GLN A 91 0.95 -12.02 -13.54
N ILE A 92 1.28 -11.71 -12.28
CA ILE A 92 2.31 -12.40 -11.51
C ILE A 92 1.90 -13.87 -11.31
N PHE A 93 0.67 -14.13 -10.87
CA PHE A 93 0.17 -15.49 -10.66
C PHE A 93 0.21 -16.33 -11.94
N SER A 94 -0.19 -15.77 -13.07
CA SER A 94 -0.10 -16.45 -14.37
C SER A 94 1.34 -16.71 -14.81
N ALA A 95 2.31 -15.90 -14.39
CA ALA A 95 3.73 -16.07 -14.73
C ALA A 95 4.47 -17.04 -13.79
N MET A 96 3.88 -17.38 -12.63
CA MET A 96 4.41 -18.39 -11.70
C MET A 96 3.95 -19.82 -12.03
N ARG A 97 2.90 -19.96 -12.86
CA ARG A 97 2.45 -21.26 -13.38
C ARG A 97 3.30 -21.67 -14.57
#